data_AF-A0A3M1KHA5-F1
#
_entry.id   AF-A0A3M1KHA5-F1
#
_cell.length_a   1.000
_cell.length_b   1.000
_cell.length_c   1.000
_cell.angle_alpha   90.00
_cell.angle_beta   90.00
_cell.angle_gamma   90.00
#
_symmetry.space_group_name_H-M   'P 1'
#
loop_
_entity.id
_entity.type
_entity.pdbx_description
1 polymer ?
#
loop_
_entity_poly.entity_id
_entity_poly.type
_entity_poly.pdbx_seq_one_letter_code
_entity_poly.pdbx_strand_id
1 'polypeptide(L)' 'MLPEVVHKVIQITADPESGAADLVKVIQGDQALAARVMRIANSAAYSPTASIVSLQQAIARLGMLVV' A
#
# COMPACT_ATOMS: atom_id res chain seq x y z
N MET A 1 -0.50 16.56 13.91
CA MET A 1 0.23 16.63 12.62
C MET A 1 -0.01 15.31 11.89
N LEU A 2 -0.56 15.36 10.68
CA LEU A 2 -0.67 14.16 9.84
C LEU A 2 0.73 13.82 9.31
N PRO A 3 1.20 12.56 9.41
CA PRO A 3 2.49 12.15 8.86
C PRO A 3 2.56 12.47 7.36
N GLU A 4 3.70 12.95 6.88
CA GLU A 4 3.91 13.34 5.48
C GLU A 4 3.53 12.22 4.50
N VAL A 5 3.77 10.96 4.91
CA VAL A 5 3.40 9.77 4.14
C VAL A 5 1.90 9.67 3.88
N VAL A 6 1.06 10.03 4.86
CA VAL A 6 -0.41 9.97 4.73
C VAL A 6 -0.89 11.03 3.74
N HIS A 7 -0.30 12.22 3.79
CA HIS A 7 -0.64 13.29 2.85
C HIS A 7 -0.33 12.89 1.40
N LYS A 8 0.83 12.26 1.18
CA LYS A 8 1.22 11.76 -0.16
C LYS A 8 0.33 10.61 -0.63
N VAL A 9 -0.04 9.67 0.24
CA VAL A 9 -0.98 8.59 -0.11
C VAL A 9 -2.32 9.15 -0.55
N ILE A 10 -2.88 10.14 0.17
CA ILE A 10 -4.14 10.79 -0.21
C ILE A 10 -4.02 11.47 -1.59
N GLN A 11 -2.91 12.15 -1.86
CA GLN A 11 -2.70 12.79 -3.16
C GLN A 11 -2.62 11.79 -4.31
N ILE A 12 -1.89 10.68 -4.13
CA ILE A 12 -1.72 9.64 -5.16
C ILE A 12 -3.03 8.90 -5.42
N THR A 13 -3.79 8.57 -4.38
CA THR A 13 -5.08 7.87 -4.52
C THR A 13 -6.17 8.75 -5.14
N ALA A 14 -6.05 10.08 -5.03
CA ALA A 14 -6.96 11.05 -5.62
C ALA A 14 -6.62 11.43 -7.07
N ASP A 15 -5.42 11.07 -7.56
CA ASP A 15 -4.96 11.39 -8.90
C ASP A 15 -5.25 10.24 -9.88
N PRO A 16 -6.08 10.44 -10.91
CA PRO A 16 -6.41 9.38 -11.89
C PRO A 16 -5.21 8.95 -12.75
N GLU A 17 -4.15 9.76 -12.85
CA GLU A 17 -2.93 9.40 -13.58
C GLU A 17 -1.94 8.61 -12.71
N SER A 18 -2.19 8.56 -11.40
CA SER A 18 -1.33 7.87 -10.44
C SER A 18 -1.64 6.38 -10.37
N GLY A 19 -0.58 5.58 -10.15
CA GLY A 19 -0.69 4.13 -10.11
C GLY A 19 -0.13 3.49 -8.84
N ALA A 20 -0.30 2.17 -8.73
CA ALA A 20 0.22 1.37 -7.63
C ALA A 20 1.74 1.55 -7.42
N ALA A 21 2.50 1.80 -8.48
CA ALA A 21 3.94 2.03 -8.40
C ALA A 21 4.31 3.30 -7.62
N ASP A 22 3.49 4.35 -7.69
CA ASP A 22 3.74 5.59 -6.96
C ASP A 22 3.40 5.43 -5.48
N LEU A 23 2.35 4.66 -5.19
CA LEU A 23 2.01 4.26 -3.83
C LEU A 23 3.15 3.43 -3.19
N VAL A 24 3.74 2.49 -3.95
CA VAL A 24 4.91 1.71 -3.51
C VAL A 24 6.06 2.61 -3.09
N LYS A 25 6.41 3.63 -3.89
CA LYS A 25 7.53 4.55 -3.59
C LYS A 25 7.32 5.29 -2.27
N VAL A 26 6.09 5.76 -2.04
CA VAL A 26 5.75 6.49 -0.81
C VAL A 26 5.76 5.57 0.40
N ILE A 27 5.14 4.39 0.29
CA ILE A 27 5.03 3.43 1.40
C ILE A 27 6.40 2.80 1.72
N GLN A 28 7.26 2.55 0.74
CA GLN A 28 8.62 2.02 0.97
C GLN A 28 9.49 2.97 1.81
N GLY A 29 9.24 4.28 1.74
CA GLY A 29 9.94 5.28 2.55
C GLY A 29 9.60 5.20 4.04
N ASP A 30 8.48 4.55 4.41
CA ASP A 30 8.05 4.35 5.79
C ASP A 30 7.96 2.85 6.12
N GLN A 31 8.97 2.34 6.84
CA GLN A 31 9.06 0.91 7.20
C GLN A 31 7.88 0.43 8.05
N ALA A 32 7.33 1.27 8.93
CA ALA A 32 6.22 0.89 9.79
C ALA A 32 4.93 0.76 8.97
N LEU A 33 4.70 1.69 8.04
CA LEU A 33 3.57 1.62 7.11
C LEU A 33 3.70 0.43 6.17
N ALA A 34 4.89 0.21 5.60
CA ALA A 34 5.19 -0.94 4.76
C ALA A 34 4.88 -2.27 5.44
N ALA A 35 5.35 -2.46 6.68
CA ALA A 35 5.10 -3.67 7.45
C ALA A 35 3.60 -3.87 7.73
N ARG A 36 2.86 -2.78 7.99
CA ARG A 36 1.41 -2.83 8.22
C ARG A 36 0.65 -3.21 6.96
N VAL A 37 1.00 -2.64 5.80
CA VAL A 37 0.42 -3.01 4.50
C VAL A 37 0.65 -4.50 4.22
N MET A 38 1.88 -4.99 4.41
CA MET A 38 2.20 -6.41 4.22
C MET A 38 1.42 -7.32 5.16
N ARG A 39 1.21 -6.93 6.43
CA ARG A 39 0.40 -7.69 7.39
C ARG A 39 -1.07 -7.75 6.97
N ILE A 40 -1.63 -6.64 6.50
CA ILE A 40 -3.03 -6.59 6.03
C ILE A 40 -3.18 -7.45 4.77
N ALA A 41 -2.29 -7.30 3.80
CA ALA A 41 -2.34 -8.04 2.54
C ALA A 41 -2.21 -9.56 2.74
N ASN A 42 -1.46 -9.99 3.77
CA ASN A 42 -1.35 -11.41 4.14
C ASN A 42 -2.43 -11.89 5.13
N SER A 43 -3.34 -11.03 5.56
CA SER A 43 -4.34 -11.41 6.57
C SER A 43 -5.40 -12.35 6.00
N ALA A 44 -6.04 -13.13 6.87
CA ALA A 44 -7.12 -14.05 6.51
C ALA A 44 -8.27 -13.34 5.77
N ALA A 45 -8.51 -12.05 6.06
CA ALA A 45 -9.52 -11.23 5.37
C ALA A 45 -9.28 -11.12 3.86
N TYR A 46 -8.01 -11.14 3.42
CA TYR A 46 -7.63 -11.09 2.01
C TYR A 46 -7.21 -12.45 1.44
N SER A 47 -7.24 -13.50 2.28
CA SER A 47 -6.99 -14.92 1.99
C SER A 47 -6.02 -15.14 0.81
N PRO A 48 -4.74 -14.76 0.99
CA PRO A 48 -3.71 -15.00 -0.02
C PRO A 48 -3.65 -16.47 -0.41
N THR A 49 -3.75 -16.76 -1.71
CA THR A 49 -3.50 -18.11 -2.26
C THR A 49 -2.03 -18.52 -2.10
N ALA A 50 -1.15 -17.53 -1.98
CA ALA A 50 0.27 -17.67 -1.65
C ALA A 50 0.74 -16.43 -0.88
N SER A 51 1.70 -16.60 0.03
CA SER A 51 2.27 -15.50 0.83
C SER A 51 2.75 -14.36 -0.06
N ILE A 52 2.31 -13.15 0.26
CA ILE A 52 2.73 -11.92 -0.42
C ILE A 52 4.06 -11.50 0.18
N VAL A 53 5.07 -11.33 -0.68
CA VAL A 53 6.47 -11.06 -0.26
C VAL A 53 6.98 -9.69 -0.70
N SER A 54 6.19 -8.94 -1.48
CA SER A 54 6.56 -7.58 -1.89
C SER A 54 5.40 -6.59 -1.75
N LEU A 55 5.75 -5.31 -1.55
CA LEU A 55 4.78 -4.22 -1.50
C LEU A 55 4.03 -4.04 -2.82
N GLN A 56 4.70 -4.25 -3.96
CA GLN A 56 4.04 -4.22 -5.27
C GLN A 56 2.89 -5.23 -5.34
N GLN A 57 3.15 -6.48 -4.91
CA GLN A 57 2.14 -7.54 -4.87
C GLN A 57 1.03 -7.20 -3.86
N ALA A 58 1.39 -6.67 -2.69
CA ALA A 58 0.42 -6.26 -1.67
C ALA A 58 -0.52 -5.18 -2.19
N ILE A 59 0.01 -4.11 -2.79
CA ILE A 59 -0.77 -2.98 -3.30
C ILE A 59 -1.59 -3.39 -4.52
N ALA A 60 -1.04 -4.21 -5.43
CA ALA A 60 -1.80 -4.73 -6.57
C ALA A 60 -3.00 -5.59 -6.14
N ARG A 61 -2.87 -6.31 -5.02
CA ARG A 61 -3.93 -7.18 -4.49
C ARG A 61 -4.95 -6.44 -3.62
N LEU A 62 -4.52 -5.48 -2.82
CA LEU A 62 -5.41 -4.62 -2.02
C LEU A 62 -6.16 -3.62 -2.90
N GLY A 63 -5.54 -3.15 -3.98
CA GLY A 63 -6.07 -2.09 -4.83
C GLY A 63 -5.88 -0.71 -4.22
N MET A 64 -5.90 0.33 -5.07
CA MET A 64 -5.62 1.72 -4.66
C MET A 64 -6.68 2.33 -3.74
N LEU A 65 -7.87 1.72 -3.61
CA LEU A 65 -8.95 2.22 -2.76
C LEU A 65 -8.90 1.72 -1.31
N VAL A 66 -8.11 0.68 -1.06
CA VAL A 66 -8.02 0.02 0.26
C VAL A 66 -6.80 0.48 1.05
N VAL A 67 -5.80 1.04 0.35
CA VAL A 67 -4.53 1.53 0.90
C VAL A 67 -4.55 3.05 0.99
#